data_AF-A0A9X3XJ40-F1
#
_entry.id   AF-A0A9X3XJ40-F1
#
_cell.length_a   1.000
_cell.length_b   1.000
_cell.length_c   1.000
_cell.angle_alpha   90.00
_cell.angle_beta   90.00
_cell.angle_gamma   90.00
#
_symmetry.space_group_name_H-M   'P 1'
#
loop_
_entity.id
_entity.type
_entity.pdbx_description
1 polymer ?
#
loop_
_entity_poly.entity_id
_entity_poly.type
_entity_poly.pdbx_seq_one_letter_code
_entity_poly.pdbx_strand_id
1 'polypeptide(L)' 'MTNLKEMRKASGLKANKISEVLGISRTQLYNLEKGMYKLTDDKVKKLSELYRTSEKEIKEGVGKYE' A
#
# COMPACT_ATOMS: atom_id res chain seq x y z
N MET A 1 6.30 14.33 -0.43
CA MET A 1 5.00 13.65 -0.22
C MET A 1 5.25 12.17 -0.45
N THR A 2 5.30 11.39 0.63
CA THR A 2 5.68 9.97 0.58
C THR A 2 4.53 9.16 -0.01
N ASN A 3 4.73 8.55 -1.18
CA ASN A 3 3.71 7.69 -1.79
C ASN A 3 3.92 6.21 -1.42
N LEU A 4 2.90 5.37 -1.61
CA LEU A 4 2.96 3.93 -1.34
C LEU A 4 4.17 3.20 -1.93
N LYS A 5 4.62 3.62 -3.12
CA LYS A 5 5.79 3.03 -3.79
C LYS A 5 7.08 3.37 -3.06
N GLU A 6 7.19 4.57 -2.50
CA GLU A 6 8.31 4.96 -1.65
C GLU A 6 8.29 4.20 -0.33
N MET A 7 7.12 4.04 0.30
CA MET A 7 6.97 3.23 1.51
C MET A 7 7.42 1.78 1.27
N ARG A 8 7.00 1.19 0.14
CA ARG A 8 7.47 -0.14 -0.26
C ARG A 8 8.99 -0.17 -0.42
N LYS A 9 9.58 0.79 -1.13
CA LYS A 9 11.04 0.82 -1.31
C LYS A 9 11.79 0.97 0.01
N ALA A 10 11.30 1.83 0.91
CA ALA A 10 11.87 2.06 2.23
C ALA A 10 11.78 0.82 3.12
N SER A 11 10.68 0.05 3.01
CA SER A 11 10.51 -1.20 3.75
C SER A 11 11.45 -2.33 3.27
N GLY A 12 12.07 -2.21 2.10
CA GLY A 12 12.85 -3.28 1.47
C GLY A 12 12.01 -4.48 0.99
N LEU A 13 10.67 -4.41 1.12
CA LEU A 13 9.79 -5.51 0.76
C LEU A 13 9.58 -5.60 -0.75
N LYS A 14 9.64 -6.84 -1.26
CA LYS A 14 9.30 -7.12 -2.66
C LYS A 14 7.80 -6.95 -2.87
N ALA A 15 7.44 -6.36 -4.00
CA ALA A 15 6.04 -6.15 -4.40
C ALA A 15 5.20 -7.45 -4.34
N ASN A 16 5.80 -8.61 -4.66
CA ASN A 16 5.17 -9.92 -4.51
C ASN A 16 4.66 -10.21 -3.11
N LYS A 17 5.53 -10.04 -2.12
CA LYS A 17 5.20 -10.35 -0.74
C LYS A 17 4.06 -9.48 -0.24
N ILE A 18 4.06 -8.21 -0.65
CA ILE A 18 2.98 -7.27 -0.32
C ILE A 18 1.69 -7.68 -1.03
N SER A 19 1.73 -7.99 -2.32
CA SER A 19 0.54 -8.41 -3.07
C SER A 19 -0.06 -9.70 -2.52
N GLU A 20 0.77 -10.66 -2.11
CA GLU A 20 0.32 -11.90 -1.45
C GLU A 20 -0.37 -11.63 -0.12
N VAL A 21 0.22 -10.81 0.76
CA VAL A 21 -0.39 -10.46 2.06
C VAL A 21 -1.70 -9.70 1.87
N LEU A 22 -1.78 -8.85 0.85
CA LEU A 22 -2.99 -8.10 0.52
C LEU A 22 -4.04 -8.93 -0.22
N GLY A 23 -3.71 -10.14 -0.70
CA GLY A 23 -4.61 -10.97 -1.50
C GLY A 23 -4.98 -10.33 -2.85
N ILE A 24 -4.06 -9.55 -3.43
CA ILE A 24 -4.27 -8.84 -4.71
C ILE A 24 -3.22 -9.25 -5.73
N SER A 25 -3.45 -8.94 -7.01
CA SER A 25 -2.42 -9.12 -8.03
C SER A 25 -1.32 -8.06 -7.92
N ARG A 26 -0.11 -8.38 -8.40
CA ARG A 26 1.00 -7.41 -8.47
C ARG A 26 0.61 -6.16 -9.28
N THR A 27 -0.20 -6.33 -10.33
CA THR A 27 -0.75 -5.22 -11.14
C THR A 27 -1.67 -4.33 -10.32
N GLN A 28 -2.55 -4.90 -9.50
CA GLN A 28 -3.40 -4.14 -8.60
C GLN A 28 -2.57 -3.35 -7.58
N LEU A 29 -1.51 -3.93 -7.02
CA LEU A 29 -0.58 -3.20 -6.16
C LEU A 29 0.05 -2.01 -6.88
N TYR A 30 0.53 -2.17 -8.11
CA TYR A 30 1.08 -1.05 -8.89
C TYR A 30 0.02 0.01 -9.22
N ASN A 31 -1.22 -0.38 -9.44
CA ASN A 31 -2.31 0.56 -9.66
C ASN A 31 -2.70 1.31 -8.37
N LEU A 32 -2.60 0.67 -7.20
CA LEU A 32 -2.71 1.35 -5.90
C LEU A 32 -1.57 2.36 -5.71
N GLU A 33 -0.33 1.96 -6.02
CA GLU A 33 0.85 2.85 -5.97
C GLU A 33 0.73 4.06 -6.90
N LYS A 34 0.00 3.92 -8.02
CA LYS A 34 -0.30 5.00 -8.97
C LYS A 34 -1.55 5.81 -8.60
N GLY A 35 -2.24 5.48 -7.50
CA GLY A 35 -3.50 6.12 -7.12
C GLY A 35 -4.66 5.85 -8.09
N MET A 36 -4.55 4.83 -8.95
CA MET A 36 -5.63 4.46 -9.87
C MET A 36 -6.74 3.71 -9.13
N TYR A 37 -6.38 2.93 -8.11
CA TYR A 37 -7.28 2.08 -7.34
C TYR A 37 -7.43 2.63 -5.92
N LYS A 38 -8.60 2.40 -5.33
CA LYS A 38 -8.91 2.76 -3.95
C LYS A 38 -8.44 1.66 -3.00
N LEU A 39 -7.87 2.08 -1.87
CA LEU A 39 -7.55 1.17 -0.77
C LEU A 39 -8.77 1.01 0.13
N THR A 40 -9.06 -0.24 0.50
CA THR A 40 -10.09 -0.57 1.49
C THR A 40 -9.48 -0.56 2.89
N ASP A 41 -10.29 -0.31 3.92
CA ASP A 41 -9.82 -0.21 5.31
C ASP A 41 -9.05 -1.49 5.77
N ASP A 42 -9.53 -2.69 5.41
CA ASP A 42 -8.80 -3.96 5.65
C ASP A 42 -7.38 -3.97 5.07
N LYS A 43 -7.20 -3.41 3.86
CA LYS A 43 -5.88 -3.36 3.20
C LYS A 43 -5.00 -2.28 3.83
N VAL A 44 -5.59 -1.17 4.29
CA VAL A 44 -4.86 -0.13 5.02
C VAL A 44 -4.29 -0.71 6.30
N LYS A 45 -5.10 -1.44 7.07
CA LYS A 45 -4.64 -2.10 8.30
C LYS A 45 -3.48 -3.06 8.03
N LYS A 46 -3.63 -3.95 7.05
CA LYS A 46 -2.55 -4.87 6.63
C LYS A 46 -1.26 -4.14 6.24
N LEU A 47 -1.37 -3.05 5.47
CA LEU A 47 -0.21 -2.25 5.07
C LEU A 47 0.43 -1.50 6.25
N SER A 48 -0.37 -0.98 7.17
CA SER A 48 0.08 -0.33 8.40
C SER A 48 0.92 -1.30 9.23
N GLU A 49 0.45 -2.53 9.40
CA GLU A 49 1.19 -3.60 10.09
C GLU A 49 2.47 -3.99 9.35
N LEU A 50 2.39 -4.12 8.01
CA LEU A 50 3.51 -4.57 7.19
C LEU A 50 4.65 -3.54 7.11
N TYR A 51 4.31 -2.27 7.03
CA TYR A 51 5.26 -1.15 6.95
C TYR A 51 5.59 -0.55 8.32
N ARG A 52 4.96 -1.02 9.41
CA ARG A 52 5.12 -0.52 10.78
C ARG A 52 4.94 1.00 10.87
N THR A 53 3.89 1.48 10.22
CA THR A 53 3.53 2.90 10.10
C THR A 53 2.06 3.08 10.44
N SER A 54 1.61 4.31 10.68
CA SER A 54 0.21 4.56 11.02
C SER A 54 -0.70 4.37 9.80
N GLU A 55 -1.94 3.96 10.03
CA GLU A 55 -2.96 3.90 8.99
C GLU A 55 -3.17 5.25 8.31
N LYS A 56 -3.01 6.35 9.06
CA LYS A 56 -3.08 7.71 8.53
C LYS A 56 -2.01 7.94 7.46
N GLU A 57 -0.76 7.57 7.71
CA GLU A 57 0.32 7.70 6.72
C GLU A 57 0.06 6.85 5.47
N ILE A 58 -0.51 5.65 5.64
CA ILE A 58 -0.94 4.83 4.50
C ILE A 58 -2.03 5.54 3.67
N LYS A 59 -3.04 6.12 4.36
CA LYS A 59 -4.16 6.85 3.73
C LYS A 59 -3.68 8.14 3.04
N GLU A 60 -2.69 8.83 3.61
CA GLU A 60 -2.07 10.02 2.99
C GLU A 60 -1.14 9.65 1.81
N GLY A 61 -0.54 8.46 1.85
CA GLY A 61 0.33 7.94 0.79
C GLY A 61 -0.39 7.37 -0.42
N VAL A 62 -1.73 7.30 -0.39
CA VAL A 62 -2.58 6.84 -1.50
C VAL A 62 -3.32 8.00 -2.16
N GLY A 63 -3.32 8.03 -3.49
CA GLY A 63 -4.03 9.07 -4.24
C GLY A 63 -5.56 8.94 -4.19
N LYS A 64 -6.09 7.76 -3.80
CA LYS A 64 -7.53 7.50 -3.69
C LYS A 64 -7.83 6.58 -2.50
N TYR A 65 -8.67 7.05 -1.60
CA TYR A 65 -9.21 6.33 -0.45
C TYR A 65 -10.73 6.53 -0.42
N GLU A 66 -11.50 5.50 -0.04
CA GLU A 66 -12.97 5.54 0.12
C GLU A 66 -13.37 4.81 1.39
#